data_AF-A0A9X9KG53-F1
#
_entry.id   AF-A0A9X9KG53-F1
#
_cell.length_a   1.000
_cell.length_b   1.000
_cell.length_c   1.000
_cell.angle_alpha   90.00
_cell.angle_beta   90.00
_cell.angle_gamma   90.00
#
_symmetry.space_group_name_H-M   'P 1'
#
loop_
_entity.id
_entity.type
_entity.pdbx_description
1 polymer ?
#
loop_
_entity_poly.entity_id
_entity_poly.type
_entity_poly.pdbx_seq_one_letter_code
_entity_poly.pdbx_strand_id
1 'polypeptide(L)'
;MRFAANPVVTLQWWRFLADFSTREKLPPPHDELLQKPLSKFLVNKVSQKKRLVILTSNFTFAGRHFSRNIMAGLWAGKTIDMGIVHGRSGDYRCTLALADQSGGRHEGAFSVRLARNDEDAILWTATFTFLRQRESPHHTIVVGGMQGPRAGKEQMVSVTRDLAGLRPKEAALMVLQGLAAEGAHDYFAVAHSRHPIRYRRARRQKMMVSDIDAFWRERSGEPDEIFGFKVPFSSLEGGDKRSHMKLTFFNLGKRLAEARVNENA
;
A
#
# COMPACT_ATOMS: atom_id res chain seq x y z
N MET A 1 26.73 -5.82 -5.23
CA MET A 1 25.65 -6.83 -5.13
C MET A 1 24.93 -6.73 -3.79
N ARG A 2 23.59 -6.69 -3.74
CA ARG A 2 22.83 -6.58 -2.47
C ARG A 2 22.94 -7.85 -1.60
N PHE A 3 23.06 -9.02 -2.23
CA PHE A 3 23.31 -10.31 -1.58
C PHE A 3 24.59 -10.28 -0.74
N ALA A 4 25.70 -9.81 -1.31
CA ALA A 4 27.00 -9.77 -0.62
C ALA A 4 26.99 -8.93 0.67
N ALA A 5 26.10 -7.95 0.76
CA ALA A 5 25.99 -7.12 1.97
C ALA A 5 25.21 -7.81 3.09
N ASN A 6 24.25 -8.69 2.80
CA ASN A 6 23.36 -9.32 3.79
C ASN A 6 22.90 -10.74 3.38
N PRO A 7 23.84 -11.69 3.21
CA PRO A 7 23.57 -12.98 2.54
C PRO A 7 22.53 -13.83 3.29
N VAL A 8 22.60 -13.87 4.63
CA VAL A 8 21.68 -14.67 5.46
C VAL A 8 20.22 -14.24 5.28
N VAL A 9 19.95 -12.93 5.37
CA VAL A 9 18.59 -12.39 5.25
C VAL A 9 18.06 -12.54 3.83
N THR A 10 18.92 -12.40 2.81
CA THR A 10 18.54 -12.65 1.41
C THR A 10 18.20 -14.11 1.16
N LEU A 11 18.99 -15.06 1.68
CA LEU A 11 18.68 -16.49 1.56
C LEU A 11 17.39 -16.86 2.27
N GLN A 12 17.12 -16.32 3.46
CA GLN A 12 15.86 -16.53 4.17
C GLN A 12 14.66 -16.00 3.36
N TRP A 13 14.83 -14.85 2.69
CA TRP A 13 13.81 -14.31 1.82
C TRP A 13 13.55 -15.21 0.59
N TRP A 14 14.59 -15.69 -0.08
CA TRP A 14 14.43 -16.59 -1.22
C TRP A 14 13.83 -17.94 -0.83
N ARG A 15 14.19 -18.49 0.34
CA ARG A 15 13.52 -19.68 0.90
C ARG A 15 12.04 -19.43 1.11
N PHE A 16 11.69 -18.30 1.74
CA PHE A 16 10.28 -17.92 1.88
C PHE A 16 9.57 -17.84 0.53
N LEU A 17 10.18 -17.22 -0.49
CA LEU A 17 9.58 -17.13 -1.83
C LEU A 17 9.30 -18.53 -2.41
N ALA A 18 10.27 -19.44 -2.35
CA ALA A 18 10.12 -20.80 -2.86
C ALA A 18 9.05 -21.60 -2.10
N ASP A 19 9.07 -21.54 -0.77
CA ASP A 19 8.11 -22.24 0.09
C ASP A 19 6.69 -21.69 -0.12
N PHE A 20 6.55 -20.36 -0.19
CA PHE A 20 5.27 -19.69 -0.41
C PHE A 20 4.70 -20.00 -1.80
N SER A 21 5.53 -19.97 -2.85
CA SER A 21 5.10 -20.36 -4.20
C SER A 21 4.61 -21.80 -4.25
N THR A 22 5.32 -22.72 -3.61
CA THR A 22 4.92 -24.13 -3.55
C THR A 22 3.60 -24.30 -2.80
N ARG A 23 3.50 -23.72 -1.60
CA ARG A 23 2.32 -23.86 -0.74
C ARG A 23 1.06 -23.28 -1.35
N GLU A 24 1.13 -22.07 -1.90
CA GLU A 24 -0.02 -21.38 -2.51
C GLU A 24 -0.21 -21.75 -4.00
N LYS A 25 0.62 -22.67 -4.54
CA LYS A 25 0.61 -23.11 -5.94
C LYS A 25 0.72 -21.94 -6.92
N LEU A 26 1.65 -21.02 -6.69
CA LEU A 26 1.86 -19.82 -7.51
C LEU A 26 2.88 -20.06 -8.63
N PRO A 27 2.85 -19.27 -9.72
CA PRO A 27 3.92 -19.27 -10.71
C PRO A 27 5.26 -18.85 -10.07
N PRO A 28 6.39 -18.98 -10.80
CA PRO A 28 7.66 -18.40 -10.37
C PRO A 28 7.51 -16.91 -10.01
N PRO A 29 8.15 -16.44 -8.91
CA PRO A 29 8.09 -15.04 -8.51
C PRO A 29 8.75 -14.15 -9.58
N HIS A 30 8.18 -12.97 -9.80
CA HIS A 30 8.79 -11.94 -10.63
C HIS A 30 10.16 -11.50 -10.07
N ASP A 31 11.11 -11.18 -10.94
CA ASP A 31 12.51 -10.83 -10.57
C ASP A 31 12.62 -9.73 -9.52
N GLU A 32 11.72 -8.75 -9.55
CA GLU A 32 11.72 -7.67 -8.56
C GLU A 32 11.50 -8.16 -7.11
N LEU A 33 10.78 -9.27 -6.92
CA LEU A 33 10.67 -9.92 -5.62
C LEU A 33 12.02 -10.51 -5.20
N LEU A 34 12.76 -11.15 -6.11
CA LEU A 34 14.10 -11.67 -5.83
C LEU A 34 15.08 -10.56 -5.46
N GLN A 35 14.89 -9.35 -6.02
CA GLN A 35 15.74 -8.19 -5.84
C GLN A 35 15.31 -7.24 -4.70
N LYS A 36 14.29 -7.60 -3.92
CA LYS A 36 13.69 -6.72 -2.89
C LYS A 36 14.75 -6.11 -1.95
N PRO A 37 14.75 -4.79 -1.71
CA PRO A 37 15.81 -4.13 -0.96
C PRO A 37 15.62 -4.25 0.57
N LEU A 38 15.74 -5.47 1.10
CA LEU A 38 15.47 -5.83 2.50
C LEU A 38 16.20 -4.94 3.53
N SER A 39 17.44 -4.53 3.24
CA SER A 39 18.23 -3.67 4.13
C SER A 39 17.70 -2.23 4.27
N LYS A 40 16.77 -1.83 3.43
CA LYS A 40 16.17 -0.48 3.39
C LYS A 40 14.66 -0.55 3.16
N PHE A 41 14.02 -1.65 3.54
CA PHE A 41 12.60 -1.87 3.33
C PHE A 41 11.77 -1.22 4.45
N LEU A 42 10.71 -0.53 4.03
CA LEU A 42 9.59 0.09 4.74
C LEU A 42 9.96 1.20 5.74
N VAL A 43 10.85 0.93 6.70
CA VAL A 43 11.10 1.80 7.84
C VAL A 43 12.60 1.91 8.13
N ASN A 44 13.08 3.11 8.43
CA ASN A 44 14.41 3.43 8.92
C ASN A 44 14.59 3.03 10.39
N LYS A 45 15.83 2.80 10.83
CA LYS A 45 16.21 2.43 12.21
C LYS A 45 15.55 1.13 12.72
N VAL A 46 15.17 0.22 11.82
CA VAL A 46 14.65 -1.11 12.16
C VAL A 46 15.65 -2.18 11.72
N SER A 47 15.83 -3.22 12.53
CA SER A 47 16.71 -4.34 12.20
C SER A 47 16.26 -5.09 10.94
N GLN A 48 17.20 -5.70 10.22
CA GLN A 48 16.89 -6.46 9.01
C GLN A 48 16.00 -7.69 9.28
N LYS A 49 16.19 -8.37 10.42
CA LYS A 49 15.32 -9.48 10.85
C LYS A 49 13.86 -9.03 10.98
N LYS A 50 13.62 -7.90 11.65
CA LYS A 50 12.26 -7.32 11.77
C LYS A 50 11.67 -6.96 10.41
N ARG A 51 12.47 -6.41 9.49
CA ARG A 51 12.00 -6.10 8.12
C ARG A 51 11.63 -7.35 7.33
N LEU A 52 12.42 -8.41 7.44
CA LEU A 52 12.10 -9.69 6.82
C LEU A 52 10.79 -10.23 7.36
N VAL A 53 10.60 -10.22 8.69
CA VAL A 53 9.34 -10.65 9.33
C VAL A 53 8.15 -9.84 8.80
N ILE A 54 8.28 -8.52 8.69
CA ILE A 54 7.21 -7.66 8.12
C ILE A 54 6.90 -8.08 6.68
N LEU A 55 7.92 -8.27 5.84
CA LEU A 55 7.73 -8.61 4.43
C LEU A 55 7.12 -10.01 4.23
N THR A 56 7.61 -11.02 4.96
CA THR A 56 7.09 -12.39 4.85
C THR A 56 5.67 -12.48 5.41
N SER A 57 5.39 -11.78 6.53
CA SER A 57 4.04 -11.67 7.08
C SER A 57 3.10 -11.03 6.07
N ASN A 58 3.54 -9.97 5.39
CA ASN A 58 2.73 -9.31 4.37
C ASN A 58 2.24 -10.27 3.30
N PHE A 59 3.13 -11.06 2.70
CA PHE A 59 2.72 -12.01 1.67
C PHE A 59 1.89 -13.17 2.23
N THR A 60 2.14 -13.57 3.48
CA THR A 60 1.28 -14.54 4.17
C THR A 60 -0.14 -14.03 4.35
N PHE A 61 -0.33 -12.77 4.75
CA PHE A 61 -1.67 -12.17 4.83
C PHE A 61 -2.27 -11.93 3.45
N ALA A 62 -1.50 -11.39 2.51
CA ALA A 62 -1.96 -11.18 1.14
C ALA A 62 -2.47 -12.49 0.51
N GLY A 63 -1.76 -13.60 0.74
CA GLY A 63 -2.22 -14.92 0.36
C GLY A 63 -3.60 -15.20 0.94
N ARG A 64 -3.83 -14.98 2.24
CA ARG A 64 -5.12 -15.20 2.94
C ARG A 64 -6.27 -14.31 2.46
N HIS A 65 -6.00 -13.09 2.01
CA HIS A 65 -7.03 -12.14 1.57
C HIS A 65 -7.33 -12.23 0.09
N PHE A 66 -6.28 -12.36 -0.72
CA PHE A 66 -6.45 -12.39 -2.16
C PHE A 66 -6.79 -13.78 -2.64
N SER A 67 -7.68 -13.84 -3.62
CA SER A 67 -7.93 -15.03 -4.39
C SER A 67 -6.63 -15.59 -4.98
N ARG A 68 -6.57 -16.89 -5.28
CA ARG A 68 -5.34 -17.49 -5.84
C ARG A 68 -4.96 -16.81 -7.15
N ASN A 69 -5.94 -16.43 -7.96
CA ASN A 69 -5.73 -15.75 -9.24
C ASN A 69 -5.12 -14.36 -9.07
N ILE A 70 -5.63 -13.55 -8.13
CA ILE A 70 -5.06 -12.24 -7.81
C ILE A 70 -3.64 -12.41 -7.28
N MET A 71 -3.43 -13.33 -6.34
CA MET A 71 -2.11 -13.57 -5.76
C MET A 71 -1.11 -14.04 -6.81
N ALA A 72 -1.48 -14.95 -7.71
CA ALA A 72 -0.65 -15.41 -8.81
C ALA A 72 -0.30 -14.29 -9.79
N GLY A 73 -1.26 -13.42 -10.11
CA GLY A 73 -1.04 -12.24 -10.94
C GLY A 73 -0.02 -11.29 -10.31
N LEU A 74 -0.23 -10.90 -9.05
CA LEU A 74 0.70 -10.03 -8.32
C LEU A 74 2.08 -10.66 -8.19
N TRP A 75 2.14 -11.96 -7.90
CA TRP A 75 3.39 -12.70 -7.75
C TRP A 75 4.20 -12.75 -9.05
N ALA A 76 3.52 -12.84 -10.19
CA ALA A 76 4.09 -12.73 -11.53
C ALA A 76 4.34 -11.28 -11.98
N GLY A 77 4.09 -10.28 -11.13
CA GLY A 77 4.32 -8.87 -11.42
C GLY A 77 3.22 -8.17 -12.23
N LYS A 78 2.06 -8.80 -12.42
CA LYS A 78 0.91 -8.18 -13.09
C LYS A 78 0.31 -7.07 -12.24
N THR A 79 -0.31 -6.11 -12.92
CA THR A 79 -1.20 -5.12 -12.31
C THR A 79 -2.62 -5.67 -12.34
N ILE A 80 -3.30 -5.63 -11.19
CA ILE A 80 -4.65 -6.11 -10.97
C ILE A 80 -5.60 -4.92 -11.01
N ASP A 81 -6.64 -5.00 -11.82
CA ASP A 81 -7.71 -4.02 -11.80
C ASP A 81 -8.60 -4.23 -10.57
N MET A 82 -8.82 -3.17 -9.79
CA MET A 82 -9.73 -3.18 -8.65
C MET A 82 -11.12 -2.65 -9.03
N GLY A 83 -11.23 -2.02 -10.20
CA GLY A 83 -12.46 -1.44 -10.73
C GLY A 83 -12.42 0.07 -10.84
N ILE A 84 -13.57 0.61 -11.25
CA ILE A 84 -13.78 2.02 -11.56
C ILE A 84 -14.68 2.66 -10.50
N VAL A 85 -14.35 3.88 -10.12
CA VAL A 85 -15.22 4.79 -9.36
C VAL A 85 -15.68 5.92 -10.27
N HIS A 86 -16.99 6.15 -10.31
CA HIS A 86 -17.59 7.23 -11.08
C HIS A 86 -17.60 8.51 -10.25
N GLY A 87 -16.92 9.54 -10.75
CA GLY A 87 -17.05 10.92 -10.27
C GLY A 87 -18.31 11.59 -10.82
N ARG A 88 -18.39 12.91 -10.69
CA ARG A 88 -19.49 13.69 -11.28
C ARG A 88 -19.44 13.70 -12.81
N SER A 89 -18.25 13.76 -13.38
CA SER A 89 -18.01 13.94 -14.82
C SER A 89 -16.90 13.06 -15.37
N GLY A 90 -16.10 12.41 -14.53
CA GLY A 90 -15.04 11.52 -14.97
C GLY A 90 -15.02 10.19 -14.22
N ASP A 91 -14.35 9.22 -14.82
CA ASP A 91 -14.16 7.87 -14.27
C ASP A 91 -12.73 7.69 -13.75
N TYR A 92 -12.61 7.00 -12.62
CA TYR A 92 -11.34 6.80 -11.93
C TYR A 92 -11.07 5.33 -11.73
N ARG A 93 -9.96 4.84 -12.29
CA ARG A 93 -9.54 3.45 -12.17
C ARG A 93 -8.62 3.28 -10.97
N CYS A 94 -8.89 2.26 -10.16
CA CYS A 94 -8.01 1.80 -9.09
C CYS A 94 -7.31 0.52 -9.51
N THR A 95 -5.99 0.46 -9.33
CA THR A 95 -5.21 -0.76 -9.61
C THR A 95 -4.32 -1.14 -8.44
N LEU A 96 -4.11 -2.44 -8.27
CA LEU A 96 -3.19 -3.03 -7.30
C LEU A 96 -2.00 -3.68 -8.02
N ALA A 97 -0.79 -3.41 -7.57
CA ALA A 97 0.43 -4.03 -8.10
C ALA A 97 1.47 -4.25 -6.99
N LEU A 98 2.55 -4.97 -7.30
CA LEU A 98 3.75 -4.92 -6.47
C LEU A 98 4.29 -3.49 -6.43
N ALA A 99 4.70 -3.01 -5.25
CA ALA A 99 5.24 -1.66 -5.09
C ALA A 99 6.48 -1.38 -5.95
N ASP A 100 7.23 -2.44 -6.29
CA ASP A 100 8.40 -2.37 -7.18
C ASP A 100 8.02 -1.92 -8.60
N GLN A 101 6.82 -2.27 -9.07
CA GLN A 101 6.27 -1.81 -10.35
C GLN A 101 5.84 -0.33 -10.32
N SER A 102 5.90 0.29 -9.13
CA SER A 102 5.44 1.67 -8.88
C SER A 102 6.48 2.62 -8.33
N GLY A 103 7.76 2.27 -8.42
CA GLY A 103 8.84 3.10 -7.88
C GLY A 103 8.89 3.14 -6.35
N GLY A 104 7.94 2.51 -5.66
CA GLY A 104 7.80 2.46 -4.21
C GLY A 104 8.43 1.22 -3.58
N ARG A 105 9.43 0.60 -4.21
CA ARG A 105 10.00 -0.68 -3.75
C ARG A 105 10.54 -0.70 -2.32
N HIS A 106 10.94 0.46 -1.82
CA HIS A 106 11.40 0.65 -0.45
C HIS A 106 10.27 0.98 0.52
N GLU A 107 9.12 1.42 0.02
CA GLU A 107 8.04 2.08 0.78
C GLU A 107 6.84 1.13 0.97
N GLY A 108 6.82 -0.02 0.30
CA GLY A 108 5.80 -1.04 0.52
C GLY A 108 6.10 -2.34 -0.21
N ALA A 109 5.29 -3.36 0.07
CA ALA A 109 5.27 -4.59 -0.72
C ALA A 109 4.32 -4.45 -1.91
N PHE A 110 3.19 -3.77 -1.71
CA PHE A 110 2.18 -3.50 -2.71
C PHE A 110 1.96 -2.00 -2.90
N SER A 111 1.31 -1.63 -3.99
CA SER A 111 0.84 -0.27 -4.25
C SER A 111 -0.57 -0.28 -4.80
N VAL A 112 -1.40 0.64 -4.31
CA VAL A 112 -2.64 1.05 -4.97
C VAL A 112 -2.36 2.32 -5.77
N ARG A 113 -2.79 2.33 -7.03
CA ARG A 113 -2.76 3.52 -7.87
C ARG A 113 -4.18 3.95 -8.22
N LEU A 114 -4.40 5.25 -8.13
CA LEU A 114 -5.59 5.93 -8.63
C LEU A 114 -5.19 6.68 -9.90
N ALA A 115 -5.89 6.40 -10.99
CA ALA A 115 -5.70 7.07 -12.27
C ALA A 115 -7.04 7.57 -12.82
N ARG A 116 -6.99 8.59 -13.69
CA ARG A 116 -8.15 8.89 -14.53
C ARG A 116 -8.26 7.83 -15.63
N ASN A 117 -9.45 7.30 -15.87
CA ASN A 117 -9.66 6.12 -16.71
C ASN A 117 -9.45 6.37 -18.22
N ASP A 118 -9.64 7.60 -18.68
CA ASP A 118 -9.51 8.03 -20.08
C ASP A 118 -8.05 8.33 -20.50
N GLU A 119 -7.26 8.90 -19.60
CA GLU A 119 -5.90 9.36 -19.86
C GLU A 119 -4.83 8.41 -19.29
N ASP A 120 -5.23 7.40 -18.50
CA ASP A 120 -4.34 6.56 -17.66
C ASP A 120 -3.34 7.36 -16.80
N ALA A 121 -3.64 8.66 -16.59
CA ALA A 121 -2.79 9.57 -15.85
C ALA A 121 -2.87 9.25 -14.35
N ILE A 122 -1.74 8.85 -13.76
CA ILE A 122 -1.66 8.52 -12.33
C ILE A 122 -1.86 9.78 -11.49
N LEU A 123 -2.97 9.81 -10.75
CA LEU A 123 -3.35 10.88 -9.84
C LEU A 123 -2.72 10.68 -8.46
N TRP A 124 -2.64 9.42 -8.01
CA TRP A 124 -2.01 9.09 -6.74
C TRP A 124 -1.51 7.65 -6.70
N THR A 125 -0.39 7.43 -6.02
CA THR A 125 0.14 6.11 -5.69
C THR A 125 0.32 6.03 -4.18
N ALA A 126 -0.27 5.03 -3.54
CA ALA A 126 -0.05 4.72 -2.13
C ALA A 126 0.61 3.34 -2.03
N THR A 127 1.76 3.25 -1.37
CA THR A 127 2.47 1.99 -1.15
C THR A 127 2.25 1.50 0.27
N PHE A 128 1.92 0.23 0.40
CA PHE A 128 1.53 -0.35 1.67
C PHE A 128 2.10 -1.75 1.88
N THR A 129 1.97 -2.21 3.12
CA THR A 129 2.37 -3.54 3.57
C THR A 129 1.36 -4.00 4.63
N PHE A 130 0.86 -5.23 4.54
CA PHE A 130 0.05 -5.81 5.61
C PHE A 130 0.91 -6.09 6.85
N LEU A 131 0.37 -5.79 8.01
CA LEU A 131 1.04 -5.92 9.30
C LEU A 131 0.17 -6.69 10.28
N ARG A 132 0.76 -7.70 10.93
CA ARG A 132 0.13 -8.38 12.06
C ARG A 132 0.01 -7.44 13.26
N GLN A 133 -1.17 -7.33 13.85
CA GLN A 133 -1.31 -6.69 15.16
C GLN A 133 -0.91 -7.68 16.26
N ARG A 134 -0.18 -7.21 17.29
CA ARG A 134 0.36 -8.11 18.34
C ARG A 134 -0.73 -8.81 19.15
N GLU A 135 -1.82 -8.10 19.42
CA GLU A 135 -2.89 -8.53 20.34
C GLU A 135 -4.15 -9.00 19.61
N SER A 136 -4.10 -9.07 18.28
CA SER A 136 -5.26 -9.41 17.47
C SER A 136 -4.86 -10.45 16.42
N PRO A 137 -5.72 -11.46 16.15
CA PRO A 137 -5.54 -12.33 15.00
C PRO A 137 -5.68 -11.55 13.67
N HIS A 138 -6.28 -10.36 13.74
CA HIS A 138 -6.48 -9.48 12.61
C HIS A 138 -5.18 -8.75 12.23
N HIS A 139 -5.12 -8.37 10.97
CA HIS A 139 -4.01 -7.63 10.40
C HIS A 139 -4.51 -6.23 10.06
N THR A 140 -3.60 -5.27 10.09
CA THR A 140 -3.82 -3.93 9.55
C THR A 140 -2.82 -3.67 8.42
N ILE A 141 -2.72 -2.43 7.98
CA ILE A 141 -1.78 -1.98 6.97
C ILE A 141 -0.78 -0.98 7.56
N VAL A 142 0.37 -0.91 6.93
CA VAL A 142 1.33 0.19 7.08
C VAL A 142 1.40 0.92 5.75
N VAL A 143 1.07 2.21 5.74
CA VAL A 143 1.28 3.10 4.59
C VAL A 143 2.71 3.62 4.66
N GLY A 144 3.58 3.12 3.79
CA GLY A 144 5.00 3.49 3.80
C GLY A 144 5.38 4.59 2.80
N GLY A 145 4.47 4.94 1.88
CA GLY A 145 4.69 6.00 0.90
C GLY A 145 3.38 6.46 0.27
N MET A 146 3.33 7.75 -0.05
CA MET A 146 2.25 8.37 -0.82
C MET A 146 2.83 9.38 -1.79
N GLN A 147 2.52 9.23 -3.07
CA GLN A 147 3.10 10.05 -4.14
C GLN A 147 2.00 10.47 -5.12
N GLY A 148 1.90 11.77 -5.37
CA GLY A 148 1.08 12.34 -6.44
C GLY A 148 1.95 12.82 -7.62
N PRO A 149 1.33 13.32 -8.70
CA PRO A 149 2.05 13.91 -9.82
C PRO A 149 2.86 15.13 -9.37
N ARG A 150 4.03 15.35 -9.98
CA ARG A 150 4.95 16.45 -9.64
C ARG A 150 4.38 17.84 -9.98
N ALA A 151 3.59 17.92 -11.05
CA ALA A 151 2.91 19.12 -11.48
C ALA A 151 1.48 18.74 -11.83
N GLY A 152 0.50 19.46 -11.27
CA GLY A 152 -0.91 19.13 -11.46
C GLY A 152 -1.84 19.71 -10.40
N LYS A 153 -1.52 20.85 -9.79
CA LYS A 153 -2.37 21.44 -8.74
C LYS A 153 -3.79 21.68 -9.23
N GLU A 154 -3.94 22.24 -10.43
CA GLU A 154 -5.24 22.47 -11.07
C GLU A 154 -5.97 21.16 -11.35
N GLN A 155 -5.27 20.15 -11.87
CA GLN A 155 -5.81 18.80 -12.06
C GLN A 155 -6.30 18.21 -10.74
N MET A 156 -5.51 18.29 -9.66
CA MET A 156 -5.91 17.80 -8.34
C MET A 156 -7.13 18.53 -7.78
N VAL A 157 -7.25 19.85 -8.00
CA VAL A 157 -8.44 20.63 -7.63
C VAL A 157 -9.66 20.17 -8.43
N SER A 158 -9.52 19.99 -9.74
CA SER A 158 -10.59 19.50 -10.61
C SER A 158 -11.05 18.11 -10.18
N VAL A 159 -10.13 17.18 -9.98
CA VAL A 159 -10.42 15.81 -9.51
C VAL A 159 -11.08 15.83 -8.14
N THR A 160 -10.60 16.68 -7.22
CA THR A 160 -11.22 16.78 -5.89
C THR A 160 -12.66 17.26 -5.98
N ARG A 161 -12.98 18.24 -6.85
CA ARG A 161 -14.36 18.70 -7.07
C ARG A 161 -15.23 17.60 -7.68
N ASP A 162 -14.66 16.83 -8.60
CA ASP A 162 -15.32 15.74 -9.29
C ASP A 162 -15.64 14.57 -8.35
N LEU A 163 -14.73 14.27 -7.43
CA LEU A 163 -14.87 13.28 -6.34
C LEU A 163 -15.62 13.84 -5.12
N ALA A 164 -16.56 14.76 -5.32
CA ALA A 164 -17.40 15.35 -4.26
C ALA A 164 -16.62 15.93 -3.06
N GLY A 165 -15.43 16.50 -3.31
CA GLY A 165 -14.56 17.08 -2.29
C GLY A 165 -13.57 16.10 -1.67
N LEU A 166 -13.59 14.81 -2.06
CA LEU A 166 -12.61 13.82 -1.60
C LEU A 166 -11.29 13.99 -2.36
N ARG A 167 -10.20 14.29 -1.64
CA ARG A 167 -8.88 14.47 -2.25
C ARG A 167 -8.33 13.13 -2.76
N PRO A 168 -7.61 13.07 -3.89
CA PRO A 168 -7.06 11.81 -4.44
C PRO A 168 -6.23 10.98 -3.45
N LYS A 169 -5.43 11.66 -2.62
CA LYS A 169 -4.67 11.01 -1.53
C LYS A 169 -5.56 10.31 -0.50
N GLU A 170 -6.72 10.90 -0.19
CA GLU A 170 -7.71 10.31 0.72
C GLU A 170 -8.46 9.16 0.05
N ALA A 171 -8.81 9.29 -1.23
CA ALA A 171 -9.43 8.22 -2.00
C ALA A 171 -8.57 6.95 -2.03
N ALA A 172 -7.26 7.08 -2.32
CA ALA A 172 -6.32 5.96 -2.25
C ALA A 172 -6.27 5.33 -0.84
N LEU A 173 -6.29 6.14 0.23
CA LEU A 173 -6.35 5.63 1.60
C LEU A 173 -7.66 4.89 1.91
N MET A 174 -8.80 5.33 1.37
CA MET A 174 -10.07 4.62 1.56
C MET A 174 -9.99 3.20 0.98
N VAL A 175 -9.40 3.05 -0.20
CA VAL A 175 -9.13 1.73 -0.79
C VAL A 175 -8.26 0.89 0.14
N LEU A 176 -7.19 1.47 0.69
CA LEU A 176 -6.30 0.75 1.60
C LEU A 176 -7.01 0.34 2.90
N GLN A 177 -7.86 1.19 3.47
CA GLN A 177 -8.65 0.84 4.65
C GLN A 177 -9.61 -0.32 4.38
N GLY A 178 -10.19 -0.36 3.17
CA GLY A 178 -11.01 -1.50 2.73
C GLY A 178 -10.24 -2.81 2.59
N LEU A 179 -8.92 -2.77 2.40
CA LEU A 179 -8.07 -3.96 2.34
C LEU A 179 -7.68 -4.50 3.72
N ALA A 180 -7.82 -3.70 4.78
CA ALA A 180 -7.52 -4.16 6.13
C ALA A 180 -8.54 -5.20 6.61
N ALA A 181 -8.21 -5.91 7.69
CA ALA A 181 -9.15 -6.87 8.25
C ALA A 181 -10.45 -6.19 8.70
N GLU A 182 -11.55 -6.94 8.62
CA GLU A 182 -12.78 -6.58 9.32
C GLU A 182 -12.48 -6.35 10.82
N GLY A 183 -13.03 -5.27 11.37
CA GLY A 183 -12.75 -4.84 12.75
C GLY A 183 -11.42 -4.07 12.94
N ALA A 184 -10.64 -3.83 11.88
CA ALA A 184 -9.51 -2.90 11.99
C ALA A 184 -10.02 -1.45 12.13
N HIS A 185 -9.54 -0.75 13.16
CA HIS A 185 -9.92 0.65 13.44
C HIS A 185 -8.79 1.64 13.18
N ASP A 186 -7.54 1.15 13.06
CA ASP A 186 -6.35 1.97 12.89
C ASP A 186 -5.37 1.32 11.92
N TYR A 187 -4.58 2.15 11.25
CA TYR A 187 -3.42 1.73 10.46
C TYR A 187 -2.16 2.46 10.91
N PHE A 188 -1.01 2.02 10.45
CA PHE A 188 0.24 2.71 10.70
C PHE A 188 0.68 3.50 9.47
N ALA A 189 1.34 4.62 9.69
CA ALA A 189 1.93 5.41 8.62
C ALA A 189 3.39 5.74 8.92
N VAL A 190 4.23 5.64 7.89
CA VAL A 190 5.66 5.93 8.03
C VAL A 190 5.86 7.44 8.04
N ALA A 191 6.34 7.94 9.18
CA ALA A 191 6.71 9.34 9.33
C ALA A 191 7.94 9.68 8.47
N HIS A 192 8.08 10.96 8.13
CA HIS A 192 9.21 11.51 7.39
C HIS A 192 10.56 11.17 8.07
N SER A 193 10.62 11.17 9.41
CA SER A 193 11.82 10.79 10.19
C SER A 193 12.17 9.29 10.10
N ARG A 194 11.18 8.45 9.82
CA ARG A 194 11.28 6.99 9.68
C ARG A 194 11.33 6.54 8.21
N HIS A 195 11.22 7.45 7.25
CA HIS A 195 11.16 7.11 5.83
C HIS A 195 12.46 6.46 5.31
N PRO A 196 12.39 5.43 4.44
CA PRO A 196 13.55 4.77 3.85
C PRO A 196 14.53 5.69 3.10
N ILE A 197 14.06 6.85 2.63
CA ILE A 197 14.92 7.84 1.97
C ILE A 197 16.06 8.32 2.87
N ARG A 198 15.92 8.22 4.19
CA ARG A 198 16.96 8.57 5.16
C ARG A 198 18.24 7.73 5.01
N TYR A 199 18.17 6.57 4.36
CA TYR A 199 19.36 5.77 3.97
C TYR A 199 20.05 6.24 2.69
N ARG A 200 19.55 7.28 2.04
CA ARG A 200 20.10 7.83 0.80
C ARG A 200 20.95 9.06 1.11
N ARG A 201 21.85 9.41 0.17
CA ARG A 201 22.69 10.61 0.24
C ARG A 201 21.82 11.86 0.37
N ALA A 202 22.34 12.91 1.03
CA ALA A 202 21.61 14.15 1.33
C ALA A 202 20.88 14.76 0.10
N ARG A 203 21.52 14.78 -1.07
CA ARG A 203 20.91 15.26 -2.33
C ARG A 203 19.59 14.56 -2.65
N ARG A 204 19.48 13.26 -2.39
CA ARG A 204 18.25 12.49 -2.62
C ARG A 204 17.21 12.75 -1.54
N GLN A 205 17.62 12.96 -0.29
CA GLN A 205 16.70 13.33 0.80
C GLN A 205 16.00 14.66 0.51
N LYS A 206 16.71 15.65 -0.07
CA LYS A 206 16.14 16.95 -0.46
C LYS A 206 15.03 16.87 -1.52
N MET A 207 14.88 15.75 -2.23
CA MET A 207 13.79 15.56 -3.19
C MET A 207 12.47 15.15 -2.54
N MET A 208 12.47 14.85 -1.24
CA MET A 208 11.23 14.61 -0.49
C MET A 208 10.66 15.95 -0.05
N VAL A 209 9.78 16.49 -0.89
CA VAL A 209 9.21 17.84 -0.72
C VAL A 209 7.87 17.81 0.03
N SER A 210 7.20 16.65 0.09
CA SER A 210 5.90 16.53 0.77
C SER A 210 6.05 16.48 2.30
N ASP A 211 5.30 17.35 2.98
CA ASP A 211 5.07 17.25 4.43
C ASP A 211 3.99 16.19 4.70
N ILE A 212 4.41 14.94 4.63
CA ILE A 212 3.53 13.79 4.88
C ILE A 212 3.10 13.72 6.36
N ASP A 213 3.91 14.25 7.29
CA ASP A 213 3.63 14.21 8.73
C ASP A 213 2.51 15.18 9.09
N ALA A 214 2.42 16.35 8.45
CA ALA A 214 1.27 17.24 8.56
C ALA A 214 -0.02 16.55 8.11
N PHE A 215 0.04 15.76 7.03
CA PHE A 215 -1.13 15.01 6.56
C PHE A 215 -1.58 13.91 7.54
N TRP A 216 -0.65 13.20 8.18
CA TRP A 216 -1.03 12.23 9.21
C TRP A 216 -1.65 12.89 10.43
N ARG A 217 -1.13 14.05 10.87
CA ARG A 217 -1.71 14.85 11.96
C ARG A 217 -3.09 15.41 11.63
N GLU A 218 -3.33 15.86 10.40
CA GLU A 218 -4.67 16.27 9.90
C GLU A 218 -5.71 15.15 10.08
N ARG A 219 -5.26 13.89 10.08
CA ARG A 219 -6.08 12.69 10.24
C ARG A 219 -6.06 12.11 11.66
N SER A 220 -5.73 12.93 12.66
CA SER A 220 -5.63 12.50 14.05
C SER A 220 -4.60 11.41 14.29
N GLY A 221 -3.52 11.38 13.48
CA GLY A 221 -2.42 10.45 13.67
C GLY A 221 -1.69 10.71 14.99
N GLU A 222 -1.65 9.70 15.85
CA GLU A 222 -0.93 9.68 17.11
C GLU A 222 0.50 9.15 16.92
N PRO A 223 1.47 9.57 17.75
CA PRO A 223 2.83 9.06 17.66
C PRO A 223 2.92 7.54 17.82
N ASP A 224 3.71 6.89 16.96
CA ASP A 224 4.06 5.47 17.08
C ASP A 224 5.59 5.29 17.10
N GLU A 225 6.08 4.37 17.93
CA GLU A 225 7.51 4.16 18.12
C GLU A 225 8.24 3.54 16.93
N ILE A 226 7.55 2.77 16.09
CA ILE A 226 8.16 2.01 15.00
C ILE A 226 8.06 2.79 13.70
N PHE A 227 6.82 3.06 13.28
CA PHE A 227 6.45 3.67 12.00
C PHE A 227 6.42 5.19 12.09
N GLY A 228 6.07 5.74 13.26
CA GLY A 228 5.99 7.17 13.51
C GLY A 228 4.56 7.66 13.73
N PHE A 229 3.58 7.09 13.04
CA PHE A 229 2.16 7.36 13.27
C PHE A 229 1.32 6.10 13.37
N LYS A 230 0.39 6.10 14.32
CA LYS A 230 -0.82 5.26 14.33
C LYS A 230 -2.00 6.18 13.97
N VAL A 231 -2.74 5.85 12.93
CA VAL A 231 -3.77 6.72 12.34
C VAL A 231 -5.12 6.01 12.36
N PRO A 232 -6.18 6.65 12.90
CA PRO A 232 -7.51 6.07 12.88
C PRO A 232 -8.07 5.99 11.46
N PHE A 233 -8.95 5.01 11.26
CA PHE A 233 -9.69 4.87 10.02
C PHE A 233 -10.58 6.09 9.80
N SER A 234 -10.83 6.41 8.53
CA SER A 234 -11.77 7.48 8.21
C SER A 234 -13.18 7.04 8.61
N SER A 235 -13.95 7.94 9.22
CA SER A 235 -15.40 7.71 9.31
C SER A 235 -16.01 7.60 7.90
N LEU A 236 -16.79 6.54 7.74
CA LEU A 236 -17.64 6.25 6.58
C LEU A 236 -19.08 6.76 6.78
N GLU A 237 -19.39 7.28 7.96
CA GLU A 237 -20.73 7.74 8.30
C GLU A 237 -21.06 9.07 7.60
N GLY A 238 -22.34 9.30 7.36
CA GLY A 238 -22.87 10.50 6.73
C GLY A 238 -23.60 10.20 5.42
N GLY A 239 -24.71 10.90 5.22
CA GLY A 239 -25.54 10.80 4.01
C GLY A 239 -25.10 11.71 2.87
N ASP A 240 -24.00 12.47 3.01
CA ASP A 240 -23.55 13.41 2.01
C ASP A 240 -22.75 12.73 0.88
N LYS A 241 -22.58 13.44 -0.24
CA LYS A 241 -21.89 12.91 -1.42
C LYS A 241 -20.44 12.51 -1.15
N ARG A 242 -19.75 13.18 -0.21
CA ARG A 242 -18.36 12.86 0.13
C ARG A 242 -18.26 11.55 0.90
N SER A 243 -19.16 11.30 1.86
CA SER A 243 -19.19 10.03 2.59
C SER A 243 -19.56 8.85 1.68
N HIS A 244 -20.49 9.04 0.75
CA HIS A 244 -20.75 8.03 -0.30
C HIS A 244 -19.51 7.75 -1.14
N MET A 245 -18.79 8.79 -1.59
CA MET A 245 -17.56 8.62 -2.36
C MET A 245 -16.49 7.85 -1.58
N LYS A 246 -16.31 8.15 -0.28
CA LYS A 246 -15.41 7.38 0.59
C LYS A 246 -15.79 5.90 0.64
N LEU A 247 -17.08 5.61 0.83
CA LEU A 247 -17.61 4.25 0.90
C LEU A 247 -17.39 3.50 -0.43
N THR A 248 -17.55 4.15 -1.58
CA THR A 248 -17.29 3.52 -2.89
C THR A 248 -15.82 3.09 -3.01
N PHE A 249 -14.86 3.95 -2.68
CA PHE A 249 -13.44 3.58 -2.69
C PHE A 249 -13.11 2.51 -1.66
N PHE A 250 -13.69 2.59 -0.45
CA PHE A 250 -13.53 1.57 0.58
C PHE A 250 -14.01 0.19 0.09
N ASN A 251 -15.18 0.15 -0.56
CA ASN A 251 -15.74 -1.09 -1.09
C ASN A 251 -14.92 -1.69 -2.24
N LEU A 252 -14.13 -0.90 -2.97
CA LEU A 252 -13.16 -1.46 -3.93
C LEU A 252 -12.11 -2.33 -3.23
N GLY A 253 -11.55 -1.81 -2.12
CA GLY A 253 -10.60 -2.58 -1.29
C GLY A 253 -11.26 -3.81 -0.69
N LYS A 254 -12.43 -3.65 -0.08
CA LYS A 254 -13.17 -4.72 0.59
C LYS A 254 -13.49 -5.88 -0.35
N ARG A 255 -14.07 -5.60 -1.53
CA ARG A 255 -14.39 -6.65 -2.52
C ARG A 255 -13.16 -7.44 -2.98
N LEU A 256 -11.99 -6.79 -3.09
CA LEU A 256 -10.76 -7.46 -3.46
C LEU A 256 -10.26 -8.40 -2.36
N ALA A 257 -10.41 -8.01 -1.08
CA ALA A 257 -10.04 -8.82 0.07
C ALA A 257 -11.04 -9.97 0.34
N GLU A 258 -12.29 -9.85 -0.10
CA GLU A 258 -13.32 -10.88 0.05
C GLU A 258 -13.31 -11.91 -1.10
N ALA A 259 -12.60 -11.62 -2.20
CA ALA A 259 -12.57 -12.48 -3.39
C ALA A 259 -12.11 -13.92 -3.10
N ARG A 260 -11.34 -14.18 -2.04
CA ARG A 260 -10.93 -15.53 -1.65
C ARG A 260 -12.05 -16.33 -0.97
N VAL A 261 -12.96 -15.68 -0.25
CA VAL A 261 -14.09 -16.36 0.42
C VAL A 261 -14.99 -17.03 -0.63
N ASN A 262 -15.20 -16.36 -1.76
CA ASN A 262 -16.03 -16.84 -2.86
C ASN A 262 -15.37 -17.94 -3.72
N GLU A 263 -14.04 -18.11 -3.66
CA GLU A 263 -13.35 -19.22 -4.35
C GLU A 263 -13.40 -20.55 -3.56
N ASN A 264 -13.69 -20.49 -2.26
CA ASN A 264 -13.73 -21.65 -1.37
C ASN A 264 -15.15 -22.07 -0.95
N ALA A 265 -16.18 -21.36 -1.43
CA ALA A 265 -17.60 -21.69 -1.26
C ALA A 265 -18.11 -22.45 -2.49
#